data_AF-A0A705VBT6-F1
#
_entry.id   AF-A0A705VBT6-F1
#
_cell.length_a   1.000
_cell.length_b   1.000
_cell.length_c   1.000
_cell.angle_alpha   90.00
_cell.angle_beta   90.00
_cell.angle_gamma   90.00
#
_symmetry.space_group_name_H-M   'P 1'
#
loop_
_entity.id
_entity.type
_entity.pdbx_description
1 polymer ?
#
loop_
_entity_poly.entity_id
_entity_poly.type
_entity_poly.pdbx_seq_one_letter_code
_entity_poly.pdbx_strand_id
1 'polypeptide(L)' 'VAGALGAEGYRIQSEVAPCIPCGTFVNSEIDDLPVITKAGGFGSDSTLCDALYYIEEMYCGD' A
#
# COMPACT_ATOMS: atom_id res chain seq x y z
N VAL A 1 2.55 4.04 11.90
CA VAL A 1 3.26 4.40 10.65
C VAL A 1 2.74 5.72 10.10
N ALA A 2 1.53 5.80 9.53
CA ALA A 2 0.96 7.03 8.96
C ALA A 2 1.15 8.30 9.82
N GLY A 3 0.69 8.29 11.08
CA GLY A 3 0.83 9.45 11.96
C GLY A 3 2.27 9.81 12.35
N ALA A 4 3.22 8.87 12.27
CA ALA A 4 4.64 9.15 12.50
C ALA A 4 5.30 9.79 11.27
N LEU A 5 4.73 9.58 10.08
CA LEU A 5 5.17 10.18 8.81
C LEU A 5 4.41 11.47 8.48
N GLY A 6 3.64 12.01 9.44
CA GLY A 6 2.85 13.23 9.24
C GLY A 6 1.65 13.10 8.30
N ALA A 7 1.27 11.88 7.90
CA ALA A 7 0.19 11.69 6.92
C ALA A 7 -1.17 12.17 7.45
N GLU A 8 -1.85 13.01 6.68
CA GLU A 8 -3.18 13.53 6.98
C GLU A 8 -4.31 12.63 6.47
N GLY A 9 -3.97 11.68 5.59
CA GLY A 9 -4.92 10.77 4.99
C GLY A 9 -4.28 9.71 4.13
N TYR A 10 -5.13 8.89 3.52
CA TYR A 10 -4.74 7.80 2.63
C TYR A 10 -5.62 7.82 1.38
N ARG A 11 -5.01 8.03 0.21
CA ARG A 11 -5.69 8.05 -1.09
C ARG A 11 -5.57 6.68 -1.73
N ILE A 12 -6.66 5.91 -1.68
CA ILE A 12 -6.75 4.58 -2.28
C ILE A 12 -6.82 4.72 -3.80
N GLN A 13 -6.03 3.93 -4.52
CA GLN A 13 -5.97 3.91 -5.99
C GLN A 13 -6.37 2.53 -6.54
N SER A 14 -5.99 1.47 -5.85
CA SER A 14 -6.20 0.08 -6.27
C SER A 14 -6.22 -0.85 -5.06
N GLU A 15 -6.36 -2.15 -5.32
CA GLU A 15 -6.20 -3.18 -4.31
C GLU A 15 -5.27 -4.27 -4.84
N VAL A 16 -4.36 -4.76 -3.99
CA VAL A 16 -3.48 -5.91 -4.28
C VAL A 16 -4.32 -7.20 -4.36
N ALA A 17 -5.26 -7.32 -3.44
CA ALA A 17 -6.21 -8.43 -3.28
C ALA A 17 -7.44 -7.88 -2.54
N PRO A 18 -8.57 -8.61 -2.48
CA PRO A 18 -9.78 -8.12 -1.80
C PRO A 18 -9.48 -7.63 -0.37
N CYS A 19 -9.83 -6.37 -0.11
CA CYS A 19 -9.62 -5.69 1.18
C CYS A 19 -8.15 -5.42 1.55
N ILE A 20 -7.22 -5.45 0.59
CA ILE A 20 -5.80 -5.08 0.76
C ILE A 20 -5.50 -3.87 -0.15
N PRO A 21 -5.88 -2.64 0.26
CA PRO A 21 -5.77 -1.46 -0.59
C PRO A 21 -4.32 -1.00 -0.78
N CYS A 22 -4.02 -0.52 -1.98
CA CYS A 22 -2.80 0.19 -2.37
C CYS A 22 -3.13 1.64 -2.76
N GLY A 23 -2.26 2.57 -2.37
CA GLY A 23 -2.47 3.99 -2.58
C GLY A 23 -1.28 4.81 -2.09
N THR A 24 -1.49 6.10 -1.82
CA THR A 24 -0.46 7.00 -1.27
C THR A 24 -0.95 7.73 -0.04
N PHE A 25 -0.03 8.12 0.84
CA PHE A 25 -0.37 9.02 1.93
C PHE A 25 -0.54 10.45 1.43
N VAL A 26 -1.46 11.19 2.08
CA VAL A 26 -1.69 12.61 1.78
C VAL A 26 -0.85 13.45 2.71
N ASN A 27 -0.08 14.39 2.16
CA ASN A 27 0.74 15.35 2.90
C ASN A 27 1.68 14.67 3.92
N SER A 28 2.49 13.72 3.45
CA SER A 28 3.40 12.94 4.31
C SER A 28 4.85 13.09 3.89
N GLU A 29 5.79 12.74 4.78
CA GLU A 29 7.23 12.81 4.52
C GLU A 29 7.73 11.89 3.39
N ILE A 30 6.90 10.95 2.94
CA ILE A 30 7.25 9.97 1.90
C ILE A 30 6.62 10.29 0.53
N ASP A 31 6.02 11.47 0.37
CA ASP A 31 5.40 11.95 -0.87
C ASP A 31 4.49 10.89 -1.55
N ASP A 32 4.79 10.55 -2.81
CA ASP A 32 4.02 9.63 -3.64
C ASP A 32 4.47 8.15 -3.53
N LEU A 33 5.27 7.82 -2.51
CA LEU A 33 5.68 6.44 -2.28
C LEU A 33 4.43 5.54 -2.05
N PRO A 34 4.29 4.41 -2.78
CA PRO A 34 3.17 3.51 -2.61
C PRO A 34 3.09 2.95 -1.19
N VAL A 35 1.88 2.95 -0.65
CA VAL A 35 1.54 2.39 0.65
C VAL A 35 0.48 1.33 0.44
N ILE A 36 0.75 0.13 0.93
CA ILE A 36 -0.22 -0.97 1.02
C ILE A 36 -0.60 -1.13 2.49
N THR A 37 -1.90 -1.16 2.77
CA THR A 37 -2.40 -1.41 4.12
C THR A 37 -3.18 -2.71 4.18
N LYS A 38 -3.08 -3.41 5.30
CA LYS A 38 -3.78 -4.67 5.54
C LYS A 38 -4.33 -4.70 6.95
N ALA A 39 -5.61 -5.01 7.09
CA ALA A 39 -6.22 -5.26 8.38
C ALA A 39 -5.73 -6.59 8.98
N GLY A 40 -5.68 -6.66 10.31
CA GLY A 40 -5.44 -7.91 11.03
C GLY A 40 -6.49 -8.95 10.64
N GLY A 41 -6.06 -10.15 10.27
CA GLY A 41 -6.96 -11.25 9.87
C GLY A 41 -7.46 -11.25 8.42
N PHE A 42 -7.17 -10.21 7.62
CA PHE A 42 -7.52 -10.19 6.19
C PHE A 42 -6.39 -10.74 5.30
N GLY A 43 -6.76 -11.28 4.14
CA GLY A 43 -5.82 -11.88 3.19
C GLY A 43 -5.53 -13.35 3.47
N SER A 44 -4.68 -13.92 2.61
CA SER A 44 -4.13 -15.27 2.68
C SER A 44 -2.72 -15.28 3.30
N ASP A 45 -2.17 -16.48 3.48
CA ASP A 45 -0.77 -16.67 3.90
C ASP A 45 0.24 -16.05 2.91
N SER A 46 -0.15 -15.84 1.65
CA SER A 46 0.69 -15.24 0.60
C SER A 46 0.61 -13.71 0.54
N THR A 47 -0.29 -13.05 1.27
CA THR A 47 -0.63 -11.63 1.03
C THR A 47 0.56 -10.67 1.10
N LEU A 48 1.55 -10.94 1.95
CA LEU A 48 2.76 -10.11 1.99
C LEU A 48 3.65 -10.32 0.76
N CYS A 49 3.75 -11.54 0.25
CA CYS A 49 4.45 -11.81 -1.02
C CYS A 49 3.71 -11.17 -2.18
N ASP A 50 2.38 -11.29 -2.22
CA ASP A 50 1.53 -10.69 -3.26
C ASP A 50 1.71 -9.16 -3.28
N ALA A 51 1.82 -8.51 -2.11
CA ALA A 51 2.12 -7.09 -1.99
C ALA A 51 3.51 -6.70 -2.52
N LEU A 52 4.52 -7.55 -2.33
CA LEU A 52 5.87 -7.32 -2.89
C LEU A 52 5.85 -7.45 -4.41
N TYR A 53 5.25 -8.52 -4.94
CA TYR A 53 5.11 -8.70 -6.39
C TYR A 53 4.32 -7.56 -7.03
N TYR A 54 3.27 -7.07 -6.36
CA TYR A 54 2.52 -5.92 -6.82
C TYR A 54 3.39 -4.67 -6.97
N ILE A 55 4.25 -4.40 -5.99
CA ILE A 55 5.20 -3.28 -6.05
C ILE A 55 6.25 -3.51 -7.15
N GLU A 56 6.78 -4.72 -7.30
CA GLU A 56 7.72 -5.05 -8.37
C GLU A 56 7.10 -4.79 -9.75
N GLU A 57 5.86 -5.23 -9.99
CA GLU A 57 5.14 -4.99 -11.24
C GLU A 57 4.89 -3.49 -11.52
N MET A 58 4.63 -2.68 -10.49
CA MET A 58 4.46 -1.22 -10.63
C MET A 58 5.72 -0.53 -11.17
N TYR A 59 6.92 -1.04 -10.88
CA TYR A 59 8.19 -0.42 -11.26
C TYR A 59 8.93 -1.17 -12.38
N CYS A 60 8.61 -2.43 -12.63
CA CYS A 60 9.16 -3.21 -13.75
C CYS A 60 8.34 -3.07 -15.04
N GLY A 61 7.18 -2.41 -14.98
CA GLY A 61 6.29 -2.18 -16.13
C GLY A 61 6.68 -1.05 -17.08
N ASP A 62 7.86 -0.43 -16.90
CA ASP A 62 8.44 0.56 -17.83
C ASP A 62 9.35 -0.07 -18.90
#